data_AF-A0AA38NYP2-F1
#
_entry.id   AF-A0AA38NYP2-F1
#
_cell.length_a   1.000
_cell.length_b   1.000
_cell.length_c   1.000
_cell.angle_alpha   90.00
_cell.angle_beta   90.00
_cell.angle_gamma   90.00
#
_symmetry.space_group_name_H-M   'P 1'
#
loop_
_entity.id
_entity.type
_entity.pdbx_description
1 polymer ?
#
loop_
_entity_poly.entity_id
_entity_poly.type
_entity_poly.pdbx_seq_one_letter_code
_entity_poly.pdbx_strand_id
1 'polypeptide(L)'
;MSQAPNTDPNGPSSPIRSDGQQSEEEEHVDKSRWPKWISDAYEALIADHEPDSLWVRTVRAWTALERNYDFSNPNGTVCAFVGRPFAVSWWFRNRKPVLRVPPDDIFGQVSEFSTQWWEWWSMINPTWREHDIATGRLVINETDDGDWSMLIRPGQCGILTILMCLFWWRQHLTMPSQSQDWNSALEDVSWVIEELIQATK
;
A
#
# COMPACT_ATOMS: atom_id res chain seq x y z
N MET A 1 -58.09 -53.45 -36.23
CA MET A 1 -58.33 -52.00 -35.99
C MET A 1 -58.95 -51.85 -34.62
N SER A 2 -58.22 -51.31 -33.64
CA SER A 2 -58.74 -50.93 -32.32
C SER A 2 -57.84 -49.86 -31.67
N GLN A 3 -58.39 -49.14 -30.70
CA GLN A 3 -58.18 -47.75 -30.27
C GLN A 3 -56.83 -47.31 -29.64
N ALA A 4 -56.71 -45.98 -29.52
CA ALA A 4 -55.62 -45.09 -29.07
C ALA A 4 -55.30 -45.13 -27.54
N PRO A 5 -54.37 -44.28 -27.03
CA PRO A 5 -54.79 -42.91 -26.66
C PRO A 5 -53.79 -41.76 -26.92
N ASN A 6 -54.38 -40.58 -27.05
CA ASN A 6 -53.85 -39.22 -26.91
C ASN A 6 -53.09 -39.00 -25.59
N THR A 7 -52.09 -38.11 -25.60
CA THR A 7 -52.21 -36.76 -24.99
C THR A 7 -50.97 -35.92 -25.29
N ASP A 8 -51.20 -34.77 -25.93
CA ASP A 8 -50.45 -33.52 -25.72
C ASP A 8 -51.03 -32.88 -24.43
N PRO A 9 -50.27 -32.11 -23.63
CA PRO A 9 -50.30 -30.67 -23.91
C PRO A 9 -49.01 -29.90 -23.57
N ASN A 10 -48.77 -28.88 -24.41
CA ASN A 10 -48.08 -27.63 -24.10
C ASN A 10 -48.26 -27.16 -22.64
N GLY A 11 -47.15 -26.96 -21.94
CA GLY A 11 -47.06 -26.13 -20.74
C GLY A 11 -46.15 -24.93 -21.01
N PRO A 12 -46.57 -23.68 -20.73
CA PRO A 12 -45.67 -22.53 -20.68
C PRO A 12 -45.23 -22.31 -19.22
N SER A 13 -43.92 -22.36 -18.96
CA SER A 13 -43.36 -21.94 -17.66
C SER A 13 -41.99 -21.29 -17.79
N SER A 14 -42.05 -19.97 -17.59
CA SER A 14 -41.09 -19.08 -16.92
C SER A 14 -39.81 -18.65 -17.65
N PRO A 15 -39.61 -17.33 -17.82
CA PRO A 15 -38.37 -16.77 -18.31
C PRO A 15 -37.26 -16.84 -17.26
N ILE A 16 -36.05 -16.96 -17.80
CA ILE A 16 -34.77 -17.06 -17.12
C ILE A 16 -34.57 -15.88 -16.16
N ARG A 17 -34.07 -16.28 -15.00
CA ARG A 17 -33.62 -15.53 -13.83
C ARG A 17 -32.99 -14.19 -14.20
N SER A 18 -33.52 -13.14 -13.56
CA SER A 18 -32.96 -11.80 -13.42
C SER A 18 -31.43 -11.84 -13.32
N ASP A 19 -30.76 -11.23 -14.29
CA ASP A 19 -29.39 -10.76 -14.13
C ASP A 19 -29.39 -9.82 -12.93
N GLY A 20 -28.83 -10.34 -11.83
CA GLY A 20 -28.51 -9.52 -10.68
C GLY A 20 -27.42 -8.57 -11.10
N GLN A 21 -27.75 -7.28 -11.15
CA GLN A 21 -26.82 -6.22 -10.81
C GLN A 21 -26.16 -6.59 -9.48
N GLN A 22 -25.01 -7.26 -9.54
CA GLN A 22 -23.99 -7.07 -8.52
C GLN A 22 -23.32 -5.77 -8.92
N SER A 23 -23.82 -4.71 -8.29
CA SER A 23 -23.13 -3.44 -8.15
C SER A 23 -21.69 -3.70 -7.77
N GLU A 24 -20.78 -3.45 -8.71
CA GLU A 24 -19.42 -3.02 -8.42
C GLU A 24 -19.58 -1.77 -7.56
N GLU A 25 -19.60 -1.95 -6.23
CA GLU A 25 -19.19 -0.89 -5.32
C GLU A 25 -17.70 -0.69 -5.58
N GLU A 26 -17.37 0.04 -6.66
CA GLU A 26 -16.11 0.75 -6.74
C GLU A 26 -16.04 1.55 -5.44
N GLU A 27 -15.14 1.14 -4.55
CA GLU A 27 -14.74 1.88 -3.37
C GLU A 27 -14.17 3.22 -3.85
N HIS A 28 -15.07 4.15 -4.15
CA HIS A 28 -14.73 5.42 -4.77
C HIS A 28 -14.02 6.24 -3.71
N VAL A 29 -12.69 6.30 -3.82
CA VAL A 29 -11.87 7.12 -2.96
C VAL A 29 -12.35 8.56 -3.09
N ASP A 30 -12.97 9.08 -2.04
CA ASP A 30 -13.36 10.48 -2.00
C ASP A 30 -12.09 11.33 -2.12
N LYS A 31 -11.91 12.03 -3.23
CA LYS A 31 -10.78 12.94 -3.44
C LYS A 31 -11.10 14.38 -3.01
N SER A 32 -12.29 14.60 -2.45
CA SER A 32 -12.68 15.92 -1.95
C SER A 32 -11.69 16.35 -0.85
N ARG A 33 -11.31 17.63 -0.90
CA ARG A 33 -10.34 18.27 0.00
C ARG A 33 -8.90 17.78 -0.08
N TRP A 34 -8.56 16.89 -1.02
CA TRP A 34 -7.17 16.47 -1.18
C TRP A 34 -6.28 17.66 -1.54
N PRO A 35 -5.22 17.92 -0.76
CA PRO A 35 -4.20 18.86 -1.20
C PRO A 35 -3.45 18.28 -2.40
N LYS A 36 -2.88 19.17 -3.23
CA LYS A 36 -2.20 18.78 -4.48
C LYS A 36 -1.18 17.65 -4.31
N TRP A 37 -0.44 17.62 -3.20
CA TRP A 37 0.59 16.60 -2.97
C TRP A 37 0.01 15.21 -2.70
N ILE A 38 -1.20 15.09 -2.15
CA ILE A 38 -1.90 13.80 -2.03
C ILE A 38 -2.34 13.34 -3.41
N SER A 39 -3.00 14.21 -4.18
CA SER A 39 -3.48 13.85 -5.52
C SER A 39 -2.35 13.43 -6.44
N ASP A 40 -1.28 14.22 -6.51
CA ASP A 40 -0.11 13.93 -7.34
C ASP A 40 0.55 12.60 -6.94
N ALA A 41 0.68 12.34 -5.63
CA ALA A 41 1.24 11.10 -5.10
C ALA A 41 0.35 9.89 -5.40
N TYR A 42 -0.94 9.99 -5.11
CA TYR A 42 -1.90 8.93 -5.33
C TYR A 42 -1.94 8.52 -6.80
N GLU A 43 -2.13 9.48 -7.71
CA GLU A 43 -2.21 9.22 -9.15
C GLU A 43 -0.94 8.54 -9.68
N ALA A 44 0.24 8.99 -9.24
CA ALA A 44 1.50 8.38 -9.64
C ALA A 44 1.67 6.95 -9.10
N LEU A 45 1.31 6.70 -7.83
CA LEU A 45 1.52 5.41 -7.19
C LEU A 45 0.58 4.32 -7.74
N ILE A 46 -0.62 4.67 -8.23
CA ILE A 46 -1.58 3.68 -8.73
C ILE A 46 -1.58 3.49 -10.25
N ALA A 47 -0.96 4.38 -11.03
CA ALA A 47 -1.13 4.46 -12.49
C ALA A 47 -0.95 3.13 -13.24
N ASP A 48 0.03 2.32 -12.84
CA ASP A 48 0.42 1.08 -13.51
C ASP A 48 0.13 -0.19 -12.67
N HIS A 49 -0.79 -0.10 -11.70
CA HIS A 49 -1.10 -1.20 -10.77
C HIS A 49 -2.53 -1.71 -10.93
N GLU A 50 -2.73 -3.01 -10.70
CA GLU A 50 -4.05 -3.62 -10.68
C GLU A 50 -4.92 -3.02 -9.55
N PRO A 51 -6.17 -2.60 -9.81
CA PRO A 51 -7.00 -1.86 -8.86
C PRO A 51 -7.19 -2.53 -7.49
N ASP A 52 -7.21 -3.87 -7.44
CA ASP A 52 -7.47 -4.64 -6.23
C ASP A 52 -6.20 -5.23 -5.60
N SER A 53 -5.03 -4.92 -6.16
CA SER A 53 -3.75 -5.33 -5.61
C SER A 53 -3.55 -4.81 -4.18
N LEU A 54 -2.80 -5.56 -3.37
CA LEU A 54 -2.42 -5.12 -2.02
C LEU A 54 -1.82 -3.71 -2.07
N TRP A 55 -0.96 -3.43 -3.06
CA TRP A 55 -0.37 -2.12 -3.28
C TRP A 55 -1.40 -0.99 -3.37
N VAL A 56 -2.39 -1.12 -4.26
CA VAL A 56 -3.41 -0.07 -4.43
C VAL A 56 -4.24 0.08 -3.16
N ARG A 57 -4.61 -1.01 -2.49
CA ARG A 57 -5.31 -0.96 -1.19
C ARG A 57 -4.48 -0.24 -0.12
N THR A 58 -3.18 -0.53 -0.03
CA THR A 58 -2.26 0.15 0.89
C THR A 58 -2.16 1.65 0.60
N VAL A 59 -2.08 2.04 -0.68
CA VAL A 59 -2.05 3.46 -1.08
C VAL A 59 -3.39 4.14 -0.75
N ARG A 60 -4.54 3.48 -0.94
CA ARG A 60 -5.85 4.00 -0.50
C ARG A 60 -5.91 4.18 1.01
N ALA A 61 -5.48 3.17 1.78
CA ALA A 61 -5.42 3.24 3.23
C ALA A 61 -4.53 4.40 3.71
N TRP A 62 -3.39 4.64 3.06
CA TRP A 62 -2.56 5.81 3.34
C TRP A 62 -3.30 7.13 3.14
N THR A 63 -4.10 7.29 2.07
CA THR A 63 -4.89 8.52 1.90
C THR A 63 -5.97 8.70 2.98
N ALA A 64 -6.52 7.61 3.51
CA ALA A 64 -7.44 7.64 4.64
C ALA A 64 -6.71 8.03 5.94
N LEU A 65 -5.50 7.51 6.16
CA LEU A 65 -4.65 7.89 7.28
C LEU A 65 -4.32 9.39 7.25
N GLU A 66 -3.90 9.92 6.11
CA GLU A 66 -3.60 11.36 5.97
C GLU A 66 -4.85 12.22 6.17
N ARG A 67 -6.04 11.71 5.83
CA ARG A 67 -7.30 12.38 6.14
C ARG A 67 -7.56 12.45 7.65
N ASN A 68 -7.26 11.39 8.42
CA ASN A 68 -7.36 11.43 9.89
C ASN A 68 -6.43 12.51 10.49
N TYR A 69 -5.35 12.84 9.79
CA TYR A 69 -4.44 13.92 10.17
C TYR A 69 -4.83 15.30 9.60
N ASP A 70 -6.04 15.46 9.06
CA ASP A 70 -6.50 16.67 8.36
C ASP A 70 -5.55 17.13 7.24
N PHE A 71 -4.84 16.17 6.63
CA PHE A 71 -3.77 16.39 5.65
C PHE A 71 -2.66 17.34 6.14
N SER A 72 -2.40 17.35 7.46
CA SER A 72 -1.34 18.12 8.07
C SER A 72 0.00 17.81 7.41
N ASN A 73 0.71 18.84 6.95
CA ASN A 73 2.02 18.70 6.33
C ASN A 73 3.00 19.64 7.03
N PRO A 74 3.43 19.31 8.27
CA PRO A 74 4.26 20.18 9.06
C PRO A 74 5.58 20.46 8.34
N ASN A 75 5.91 21.74 8.18
CA ASN A 75 7.18 22.16 7.62
C ASN A 75 8.31 21.73 8.55
N GLY A 76 9.29 21.01 8.02
CA GLY A 76 10.46 20.64 8.79
C GLY A 76 10.22 19.54 9.83
N THR A 77 9.24 18.64 9.64
CA THR A 77 9.32 17.31 10.26
C THR A 77 10.70 16.79 9.93
N VAL A 78 11.56 16.73 10.95
CA VAL A 78 13.02 16.59 10.85
C VAL A 78 13.33 15.36 10.02
N CYS A 79 13.43 15.56 8.70
CA CYS A 79 13.86 14.63 7.66
C CYS A 79 13.77 13.17 8.13
N ALA A 80 12.55 12.73 8.46
CA ALA A 80 12.30 11.66 9.40
C ALA A 80 13.21 10.49 9.11
N PHE A 81 13.90 10.06 10.17
CA PHE A 81 14.71 8.85 10.27
C PHE A 81 16.16 8.98 9.79
N VAL A 82 17.06 9.07 10.77
CA VAL A 82 18.49 8.74 10.61
C VAL A 82 18.59 7.31 10.05
N GLY A 83 19.54 7.04 9.16
CA GLY A 83 19.74 5.69 8.61
C GLY A 83 18.90 5.33 7.37
N ARG A 84 18.13 6.25 6.80
CA ARG A 84 17.38 6.00 5.56
C ARG A 84 18.28 5.62 4.37
N PRO A 85 17.77 4.84 3.40
CA PRO A 85 18.50 4.51 2.17
C PRO A 85 18.99 5.76 1.43
N PHE A 86 20.15 5.65 0.77
CA PHE A 86 20.76 6.76 0.04
C PHE A 86 19.82 7.36 -1.03
N ALA A 87 19.05 6.52 -1.72
CA ALA A 87 18.02 6.91 -2.67
C ALA A 87 17.03 7.95 -2.11
N VAL A 88 16.60 7.79 -0.85
CA VAL A 88 15.70 8.73 -0.16
C VAL A 88 16.38 10.07 0.10
N SER A 89 17.63 10.02 0.55
CA SER A 89 18.44 11.22 0.75
C SER A 89 18.65 12.00 -0.55
N TRP A 90 18.89 11.29 -1.65
CA TRP A 90 18.96 11.90 -2.98
C TRP A 90 17.62 12.52 -3.39
N TRP A 91 16.50 11.81 -3.21
CA TRP A 91 15.16 12.29 -3.56
C TRP A 91 14.78 13.57 -2.80
N PHE A 92 15.08 13.62 -1.50
CA PHE A 92 14.89 14.81 -0.66
C PHE A 92 15.72 16.02 -1.15
N ARG A 93 16.99 15.83 -1.50
CA ARG A 93 17.85 16.89 -2.05
C ARG A 93 17.34 17.41 -3.41
N ASN A 94 16.62 16.56 -4.13
CA ASN A 94 16.15 16.82 -5.48
C ASN A 94 14.72 17.36 -5.54
N ARG A 95 14.23 17.96 -4.44
CA ARG A 95 12.89 18.59 -4.29
C ARG A 95 11.71 17.63 -4.33
N LYS A 96 11.93 16.33 -4.14
CA LYS A 96 10.86 15.33 -3.98
C LYS A 96 9.77 15.32 -5.07
N PRO A 97 10.05 15.46 -6.37
CA PRO A 97 8.98 15.26 -7.35
C PRO A 97 8.51 13.82 -7.23
N VAL A 98 7.20 13.62 -7.11
CA VAL A 98 6.56 12.30 -6.98
C VAL A 98 7.03 11.37 -8.11
N LEU A 99 7.13 11.86 -9.34
CA LEU A 99 7.54 11.08 -10.50
C LEU A 99 9.06 10.90 -10.65
N ARG A 100 9.87 11.42 -9.74
CA ARG A 100 11.34 11.36 -9.88
C ARG A 100 11.90 10.12 -9.17
N VAL A 101 12.04 9.06 -9.95
CA VAL A 101 12.70 7.82 -9.55
C VAL A 101 14.22 8.04 -9.45
N PRO A 102 14.90 7.51 -8.41
CA PRO A 102 16.36 7.49 -8.33
C PRO A 102 16.96 6.73 -9.53
N PRO A 103 17.99 7.28 -10.20
CA PRO A 103 18.75 6.54 -11.21
C PRO A 103 19.42 5.28 -10.64
N ASP A 104 19.74 4.30 -11.50
CA ASP A 104 20.33 3.01 -11.10
C ASP A 104 21.60 3.14 -10.24
N ASP A 105 22.47 4.13 -10.53
CA ASP A 105 23.70 4.39 -9.75
C ASP A 105 23.41 4.96 -8.36
N ILE A 106 22.24 5.59 -8.17
CA ILE A 106 21.76 6.11 -6.90
C ILE A 106 20.97 5.05 -6.13
N PHE A 107 20.20 4.21 -6.83
CA PHE A 107 19.44 3.12 -6.23
C PHE A 107 20.35 1.97 -5.77
N GLY A 108 21.32 1.60 -6.59
CA GLY A 108 22.27 0.52 -6.33
C GLY A 108 21.70 -0.86 -6.65
N GLN A 109 22.27 -1.91 -6.03
CA GLN A 109 21.78 -3.27 -6.20
C GLN A 109 20.54 -3.51 -5.33
N VAL A 110 19.53 -4.19 -5.88
CA VAL A 110 18.27 -4.51 -5.18
C VAL A 110 18.50 -5.17 -3.82
N SER A 111 19.46 -6.08 -3.70
CA SER A 111 19.78 -6.75 -2.43
C SER A 111 20.38 -5.81 -1.40
N GLU A 112 21.20 -4.85 -1.82
CA GLU A 112 21.79 -3.86 -0.91
C GLU A 112 20.74 -2.84 -0.47
N PHE A 113 19.88 -2.44 -1.40
CA PHE A 113 18.74 -1.58 -1.12
C PHE A 113 17.78 -2.25 -0.14
N SER A 114 17.42 -3.52 -0.34
CA SER A 114 16.48 -4.21 0.54
C SER A 114 17.02 -4.36 1.96
N THR A 115 18.30 -4.67 2.12
CA THR A 115 18.96 -4.68 3.43
C THR A 115 18.89 -3.31 4.11
N GLN A 116 19.30 -2.24 3.41
CA GLN A 116 19.21 -0.87 3.95
C GLN A 116 17.78 -0.47 4.29
N TRP A 117 16.81 -0.87 3.47
CA TRP A 117 15.41 -0.57 3.69
C TRP A 117 14.89 -1.27 4.94
N TRP A 118 15.20 -2.56 5.15
CA TRP A 118 14.78 -3.29 6.36
C TRP A 118 15.45 -2.77 7.62
N GLU A 119 16.76 -2.48 7.59
CA GLU A 119 17.47 -1.86 8.71
C GLU A 119 16.83 -0.52 9.10
N TRP A 120 16.52 0.28 8.08
CA TRP A 120 15.84 1.55 8.25
C TRP A 120 14.41 1.36 8.81
N TRP A 121 13.62 0.45 8.22
CA TRP A 121 12.25 0.18 8.64
C TRP A 121 12.21 -0.31 10.09
N SER A 122 13.10 -1.21 10.49
CA SER A 122 13.28 -1.65 11.88
C SER A 122 13.62 -0.50 12.82
N MET A 123 14.51 0.41 12.42
CA MET A 123 14.94 1.53 13.28
C MET A 123 13.81 2.53 13.59
N ILE A 124 12.86 2.67 12.68
CA ILE A 124 11.83 3.71 12.74
C ILE A 124 10.53 3.21 13.34
N ASN A 125 10.39 1.89 13.40
CA ASN A 125 9.31 1.22 14.07
C ASN A 125 9.54 1.15 15.58
N PRO A 126 8.46 0.96 16.35
CA PRO A 126 8.59 0.79 17.79
C PRO A 126 9.44 -0.44 18.17
N THR A 127 10.24 -0.31 19.23
CA THR A 127 11.17 -1.37 19.68
C THR A 127 10.48 -2.60 20.25
N TRP A 128 9.17 -2.51 20.54
CA TRP A 128 8.38 -3.64 21.03
C TRP A 128 7.98 -4.59 19.91
N ARG A 129 8.10 -4.19 18.63
CA ARG A 129 7.76 -5.05 17.51
C ARG A 129 8.70 -6.25 17.42
N GLU A 130 8.11 -7.41 17.19
CA GLU A 130 8.86 -8.66 17.05
C GLU A 130 9.66 -8.71 15.73
N HIS A 131 10.76 -9.45 15.77
CA HIS A 131 11.61 -9.71 14.61
C HIS A 131 11.69 -11.21 14.34
N ASP A 132 11.63 -11.59 13.07
CA ASP A 132 11.86 -12.96 12.64
C ASP A 132 13.28 -13.39 12.98
N ILE A 133 13.42 -14.57 13.59
CA ILE A 133 14.70 -15.06 14.11
C ILE A 133 15.68 -15.38 12.96
N ALA A 134 15.18 -15.82 11.81
CA ALA A 134 16.03 -16.24 10.69
C ALA A 134 16.53 -15.07 9.85
N THR A 135 15.69 -14.06 9.65
CA THR A 135 15.93 -12.93 8.74
C THR A 135 16.24 -11.63 9.46
N GLY A 136 15.91 -11.52 10.76
CA GLY A 136 16.05 -10.30 11.55
C GLY A 136 15.10 -9.18 11.12
N ARG A 137 14.04 -9.48 10.37
CA ARG A 137 13.06 -8.50 9.85
C ARG A 137 11.87 -8.40 10.77
N LEU A 138 11.22 -7.25 10.78
CA LEU A 138 9.97 -7.07 11.50
C LEU A 138 8.92 -8.08 11.02
N VAL A 139 8.14 -8.60 11.97
CA VAL A 139 6.99 -9.46 11.69
C VAL A 139 5.69 -8.78 12.14
N ILE A 140 4.60 -9.18 11.50
CA ILE A 140 3.25 -8.80 11.89
C ILE A 140 2.83 -9.65 13.08
N ASN A 141 2.41 -9.01 14.17
CA ASN A 141 1.76 -9.66 15.29
C ASN A 141 0.49 -8.90 15.64
N GLU A 142 -0.67 -9.48 15.29
CA GLU A 142 -2.00 -8.87 15.51
C GLU A 142 -2.37 -8.68 16.98
N THR A 143 -1.59 -9.25 17.91
CA THR A 143 -1.78 -9.06 19.36
C THR A 143 -0.99 -7.90 19.94
N ASP A 144 -0.18 -7.23 19.12
CA ASP A 144 0.61 -6.09 19.56
C ASP A 144 -0.28 -4.85 19.79
N ASP A 145 -0.27 -4.32 21.02
CA ASP A 145 -1.05 -3.15 21.43
C ASP A 145 -0.18 -1.98 21.91
N GLY A 146 1.10 -1.97 21.48
CA GLY A 146 2.08 -0.99 21.92
C GLY A 146 1.89 0.42 21.35
N ASP A 147 2.69 1.37 21.85
CA ASP A 147 2.61 2.78 21.43
C ASP A 147 3.18 2.99 20.02
N TRP A 148 2.31 3.43 19.10
CA TRP A 148 2.63 3.78 17.70
C TRP A 148 3.04 5.24 17.48
N SER A 149 3.10 6.07 18.52
CA SER A 149 3.36 7.52 18.44
C SER A 149 4.62 7.91 17.64
N MET A 150 5.61 7.02 17.57
CA MET A 150 6.84 7.22 16.79
C MET A 150 6.59 7.25 15.27
N LEU A 151 5.56 6.54 14.79
CA LEU A 151 5.19 6.47 13.38
C LEU A 151 4.06 7.44 13.00
N ILE A 152 3.42 8.10 13.97
CA ILE A 152 2.48 9.20 13.72
C ILE A 152 3.26 10.40 13.15
N ARG A 153 3.40 10.44 11.84
CA ARG A 153 4.17 11.44 11.09
C ARG A 153 3.33 11.87 9.87
N PRO A 154 2.43 12.85 10.00
CA PRO A 154 1.60 13.27 8.89
C PRO A 154 2.41 13.99 7.81
N GLY A 155 1.90 13.97 6.58
CA GLY A 155 2.45 14.73 5.47
C GLY A 155 3.53 14.03 4.64
N GLN A 156 4.18 14.80 3.77
CA GLN A 156 5.06 14.26 2.72
C GLN A 156 6.35 13.58 3.23
N CYS A 157 6.71 13.78 4.51
CA CYS A 157 7.90 13.17 5.12
C CYS A 157 7.58 11.92 5.95
N GLY A 158 6.30 11.52 6.02
CA GLY A 158 5.86 10.35 6.77
C GLY A 158 5.78 9.09 5.91
N ILE A 159 4.68 8.36 6.04
CA ILE A 159 4.38 7.10 5.34
C ILE A 159 4.53 7.23 3.82
N LEU A 160 4.22 8.40 3.23
CA LEU A 160 4.47 8.63 1.80
C LEU A 160 5.93 8.34 1.40
N THR A 161 6.90 8.67 2.25
CA THR A 161 8.31 8.39 1.96
C THR A 161 8.58 6.88 1.90
N ILE A 162 7.93 6.10 2.77
CA ILE A 162 8.03 4.64 2.79
C ILE A 162 7.42 4.04 1.52
N LEU A 163 6.23 4.51 1.12
CA LEU A 163 5.58 4.10 -0.12
C LEU A 163 6.43 4.44 -1.33
N MET A 164 7.02 5.63 -1.41
CA MET A 164 7.93 5.98 -2.51
C MET A 164 9.13 5.01 -2.59
N CYS A 165 9.67 4.57 -1.46
CA CYS A 165 10.77 3.60 -1.44
C CYS A 165 10.34 2.24 -1.99
N LEU A 166 9.19 1.73 -1.54
CA LEU A 166 8.64 0.47 -2.03
C LEU A 166 8.31 0.54 -3.51
N PHE A 167 7.82 1.70 -4.00
CA PHE A 167 7.57 1.92 -5.41
C PHE A 167 8.86 1.81 -6.24
N TRP A 168 9.94 2.49 -5.84
CA TRP A 168 11.22 2.38 -6.53
C TRP A 168 11.79 0.97 -6.47
N TRP A 169 11.70 0.32 -5.31
CA TRP A 169 12.16 -1.06 -5.15
C TRP A 169 11.42 -1.98 -6.11
N ARG A 170 10.09 -1.87 -6.21
CA ARG A 170 9.27 -2.68 -7.13
C ARG A 170 9.72 -2.55 -8.58
N GLN A 171 10.07 -1.34 -9.01
CA GLN A 171 10.52 -1.04 -10.38
C GLN A 171 11.88 -1.66 -10.71
N HIS A 172 12.72 -1.91 -9.71
CA HIS A 172 14.04 -2.52 -9.89
C HIS A 172 14.04 -4.06 -9.76
N LEU A 173 12.90 -4.66 -9.43
CA LEU A 173 12.78 -6.12 -9.39
C LEU A 173 12.80 -6.70 -10.80
N THR A 174 13.81 -7.51 -11.10
CA THR A 174 13.97 -8.17 -12.41
C THR A 174 13.72 -9.67 -12.35
N MET A 175 13.76 -10.25 -11.14
CA MET A 175 13.58 -11.69 -10.92
C MET A 175 12.45 -11.97 -9.92
N PRO A 176 11.63 -13.02 -10.14
CA PRO A 176 10.57 -13.40 -9.21
C PRO A 176 11.06 -13.66 -7.78
N SER A 177 12.27 -14.22 -7.61
CA SER A 177 12.87 -14.48 -6.30
C SER A 177 13.10 -13.21 -5.47
N GLN A 178 13.27 -12.05 -6.11
CA GLN A 178 13.43 -10.76 -5.43
C GLN A 178 12.08 -10.18 -4.96
N SER A 179 10.96 -10.70 -5.49
CA SER A 179 9.62 -10.19 -5.19
C SER A 179 9.11 -10.63 -3.82
N GLN A 180 9.58 -11.76 -3.29
CA GLN A 180 9.15 -12.23 -1.97
C GLN A 180 9.55 -11.23 -0.87
N ASP A 181 10.76 -10.70 -0.93
CA ASP A 181 11.27 -9.73 0.03
C ASP A 181 10.45 -8.42 0.03
N TRP A 182 10.19 -7.92 -1.18
CA TRP A 182 9.34 -6.76 -1.37
C TRP A 182 7.89 -6.99 -0.93
N ASN A 183 7.33 -8.19 -1.18
CA ASN A 183 5.98 -8.53 -0.74
C ASN A 183 5.88 -8.51 0.79
N SER A 184 6.84 -9.11 1.50
CA SER A 184 6.87 -9.07 2.98
C SER A 184 6.98 -7.64 3.51
N ALA A 185 7.76 -6.78 2.84
CA ALA A 185 7.85 -5.37 3.19
C ALA A 185 6.52 -4.63 2.97
N LEU A 186 5.82 -4.91 1.87
CA LEU A 186 4.51 -4.33 1.57
C LEU A 186 3.43 -4.80 2.56
N GLU A 187 3.40 -6.09 2.89
CA GLU A 187 2.50 -6.66 3.89
C GLU A 187 2.67 -5.96 5.24
N ASP A 188 3.91 -5.80 5.69
CA ASP A 188 4.23 -5.13 6.94
C ASP A 188 3.80 -3.66 6.94
N VAL A 189 4.11 -2.91 5.88
CA VAL A 189 3.71 -1.50 5.75
C VAL A 189 2.19 -1.35 5.67
N SER A 190 1.50 -2.26 4.99
CA SER A 190 0.03 -2.25 4.93
C SER A 190 -0.58 -2.43 6.30
N TRP A 191 -0.09 -3.41 7.07
CA TRP A 191 -0.55 -3.65 8.44
C TRP A 191 -0.28 -2.45 9.35
N VAL A 192 0.92 -1.86 9.31
CA VAL A 192 1.25 -0.67 10.10
C VAL A 192 0.34 0.52 9.78
N ILE A 193 -0.02 0.72 8.50
CA ILE A 193 -0.96 1.80 8.13
C ILE A 193 -2.34 1.55 8.73
N GLU A 194 -2.81 0.30 8.73
CA GLU A 194 -4.09 -0.08 9.34
C GLU A 194 -4.08 0.16 10.86
N GLU A 195 -3.00 -0.21 11.54
CA GLU A 195 -2.81 0.06 12.98
C GLU A 195 -2.78 1.57 13.28
N LEU A 196 -2.09 2.36 12.47
CA LEU A 196 -2.08 3.83 12.61
C LEU A 196 -3.46 4.45 12.37
N ILE A 197 -4.25 3.91 11.45
CA ILE A 197 -5.64 4.36 11.24
C ILE A 197 -6.49 4.05 12.47
N GLN A 198 -6.32 2.87 13.08
CA GLN A 198 -7.04 2.50 14.30
C GLN A 198 -6.64 3.39 15.49
N ALA A 199 -5.35 3.66 15.65
CA ALA A 199 -4.82 4.50 16.73
C ALA A 199 -5.18 6.00 16.62
N THR A 200 -5.67 6.45 15.46
CA THR A 200 -5.97 7.86 15.17
C THR A 200 -7.47 8.17 15.09
N LYS A 201 -8.33 7.18 15.34
CA LYS A 201 -9.78 7.35 15.54
C LYS A 201 -10.06 7.88 16.95
#